data_AF-A0A966VCZ3-F1
#
_entry.id   AF-A0A966VCZ3-F1
#
_cell.length_a   1.000
_cell.length_b   1.000
_cell.length_c   1.000
_cell.angle_alpha   90.00
_cell.angle_beta   90.00
_cell.angle_gamma   90.00
#
_symmetry.space_group_name_H-M   'P 1'
#
loop_
_entity.id
_entity.type
_entity.pdbx_description
1 polymer ?
#
loop_
_entity_poly.entity_id
_entity_poly.type
_entity_poly.pdbx_seq_one_letter_code
_entity_poly.pdbx_strand_id
1 'polypeptide(L)' 'MPRPKIPKGKKLKELRTEAVRVGFKHCYQQRDYTTILVVAEMIPDSVLNEDEQLQMIYDTAVTRSGGGE' A
#
# COMPACT_ATOMS: atom_id res chain seq x y z
N MET A 1 19.79 -30.60 25.70
CA MET A 1 19.77 -29.33 24.94
C MET A 1 18.32 -28.94 24.68
N PRO A 2 17.81 -27.80 25.18
CA PRO A 2 16.46 -27.34 24.83
C PRO A 2 16.44 -26.84 23.38
N ARG A 3 15.45 -27.25 22.60
CA ARG A 3 15.28 -26.83 21.21
C ARG A 3 14.77 -25.39 21.16
N PRO A 4 15.34 -24.50 20.33
CA PRO A 4 14.84 -23.14 20.18
C PRO A 4 13.42 -23.16 19.60
N LYS A 5 12.45 -22.61 20.34
CA LYS A 5 11.08 -22.42 19.87
C LYS A 5 11.05 -21.16 18.99
N ILE A 6 11.00 -21.35 17.68
CA ILE A 6 10.78 -20.27 16.72
C ILE A 6 9.38 -19.69 16.98
N PRO A 7 9.23 -18.41 17.34
CA PRO A 7 7.93 -17.80 17.55
C PRO A 7 7.15 -17.81 16.23
N LYS A 8 5.94 -18.37 16.25
CA LYS A 8 5.04 -18.45 15.10
C LYS A 8 4.75 -17.04 14.60
N GLY A 9 5.25 -16.75 13.39
CA GLY A 9 5.30 -15.43 12.79
C GLY A 9 3.92 -14.80 12.65
N LYS A 10 3.66 -13.76 13.46
CA LYS A 10 2.46 -12.95 13.34
C LYS A 10 2.61 -11.73 12.42
N LYS A 11 3.77 -11.47 11.81
CA LYS A 11 4.05 -10.13 11.26
C LYS A 11 4.32 -10.04 9.76
N LEU A 12 4.26 -11.11 8.98
CA LEU A 12 4.56 -11.00 7.54
C LEU A 12 3.45 -10.27 6.76
N LYS A 13 2.19 -10.38 7.20
CA LYS A 13 1.06 -9.67 6.58
C LYS A 13 1.10 -8.16 6.87
N GLU A 14 1.25 -7.79 8.14
CA GLU A 14 1.33 -6.37 8.54
C GLU A 14 2.55 -5.65 7.92
N LEU A 15 3.70 -6.34 7.84
CA LEU A 15 4.90 -5.76 7.21
C LEU A 15 4.73 -5.52 5.70
N ARG A 16 3.93 -6.33 5.01
CA ARG A 16 3.61 -6.08 3.59
C ARG A 16 2.76 -4.83 3.43
N THR A 17 1.78 -4.62 4.30
CA THR A 17 0.91 -3.42 4.25
C THR A 17 1.68 -2.15 4.58
N GLU A 18 2.57 -2.18 5.59
CA GLU A 18 3.45 -1.06 5.92
C GLU A 18 4.35 -0.65 4.74
N ALA A 19 4.93 -1.63 4.02
CA ALA A 19 5.76 -1.34 2.85
C ALA A 19 4.95 -0.64 1.74
N VAL A 20 3.72 -1.08 1.49
CA VAL A 20 2.82 -0.45 0.52
C VAL A 20 2.48 0.99 0.95
N ARG A 21 2.13 1.20 2.23
CA ARG A 21 1.82 2.53 2.77
C ARG A 21 2.98 3.52 2.60
N VAL A 22 4.21 3.09 2.92
CA VAL A 22 5.41 3.92 2.74
C VAL A 22 5.64 4.22 1.25
N GLY A 23 5.48 3.23 0.37
CA GLY A 23 5.62 3.40 -1.08
C GLY A 23 4.61 4.39 -1.66
N PHE A 24 3.33 4.26 -1.28
CA PHE A 24 2.27 5.19 -1.69
C PHE A 24 2.55 6.61 -1.24
N LYS A 25 2.91 6.79 0.04
CA LYS A 25 3.24 8.10 0.58
C LYS A 25 4.43 8.73 -0.15
N HIS A 26 5.43 7.93 -0.50
CA HIS A 26 6.59 8.40 -1.24
C HIS A 26 6.24 8.82 -2.68
N CYS A 27 5.44 8.02 -3.40
CA CYS A 27 4.96 8.38 -4.73
C CYS A 27 4.07 9.62 -4.69
N TYR A 28 3.22 9.75 -3.67
CA TYR A 28 2.33 10.90 -3.47
C TYR A 28 3.11 12.20 -3.28
N GLN A 29 4.18 12.17 -2.47
CA GLN A 29 5.08 13.33 -2.29
C GLN A 29 5.78 13.73 -3.59
N GLN A 30 6.12 12.74 -4.43
CA GLN A 30 6.74 12.97 -5.74
C GLN A 30 5.72 13.35 -6.82
N ARG A 31 4.41 13.40 -6.48
CA ARG A 31 3.31 13.57 -7.45
C ARG A 31 3.30 12.53 -8.56
N ASP A 32 3.84 11.34 -8.27
CA ASP A 32 3.90 10.22 -9.19
C ASP A 32 2.59 9.41 -9.12
N TYR A 33 1.52 10.05 -9.58
CA TYR A 33 0.16 9.50 -9.53
C TYR A 33 0.01 8.26 -10.41
N THR A 34 0.71 8.21 -11.54
CA THR A 34 0.74 7.04 -12.43
C THR A 34 1.24 5.79 -11.69
N THR A 35 2.35 5.91 -10.97
CA THR A 35 2.89 4.78 -10.20
C THR A 35 1.94 4.36 -9.08
N ILE A 36 1.28 5.32 -8.41
CA ILE A 36 0.25 5.00 -7.39
C ILE A 36 -0.86 4.14 -7.97
N LEU A 37 -1.40 4.50 -9.14
CA LEU A 37 -2.48 3.75 -9.78
C LEU A 37 -2.04 2.33 -10.16
N VAL A 38 -0.87 2.21 -10.81
CA VAL A 38 -0.33 0.91 -11.19
C VAL A 38 -0.10 0.01 -9.98
N VAL A 39 0.45 0.55 -8.89
CA VAL A 39 0.66 -0.24 -7.66
C VAL A 39 -0.67 -0.57 -6.98
N ALA A 40 -1.66 0.32 -7.02
CA ALA A 40 -3.00 0.05 -6.49
C ALA A 40 -3.67 -1.12 -7.21
N GLU A 41 -3.47 -1.29 -8.52
CA GLU A 41 -3.96 -2.45 -9.28
C GLU A 41 -3.20 -3.75 -8.96
N MET A 42 -1.96 -3.65 -8.45
CA MET A 42 -1.13 -4.81 -8.11
C MET A 42 -1.35 -5.34 -6.67
N ILE A 43 -1.90 -4.51 -5.79
CA ILE A 43 -2.20 -4.91 -4.40
C ILE A 43 -3.64 -5.42 -4.28
N PRO A 44 -3.92 -6.34 -3.35
CA PRO A 44 -5.28 -6.80 -3.13
C PRO A 44 -6.17 -5.68 -2.59
N ASP A 45 -7.41 -5.61 -3.08
CA ASP A 45 -8.39 -4.58 -2.71
C ASP A 45 -8.63 -4.53 -1.20
N SER A 46 -8.54 -5.66 -0.51
CA SER A 46 -8.64 -5.73 0.95
C SER A 46 -7.61 -4.82 1.62
N VAL A 47 -6.35 -4.82 1.15
CA VAL A 47 -5.29 -3.98 1.74
C VAL A 47 -5.54 -2.50 1.48
N LEU A 48 -6.01 -2.16 0.28
CA LEU A 48 -6.37 -0.78 -0.05
C LEU A 48 -7.54 -0.31 0.83
N ASN A 49 -8.61 -1.11 0.95
CA ASN A 49 -9.82 -0.76 1.70
C ASN A 49 -9.63 -0.83 3.23
N GLU A 50 -8.73 -1.66 3.73
CA GLU A 50 -8.39 -1.73 5.16
C GLU A 50 -7.61 -0.49 5.63
N ASP A 51 -6.97 0.24 4.71
CA ASP A 51 -6.11 1.38 5.02
C ASP A 51 -6.67 2.68 4.44
N GLU A 52 -7.25 3.51 5.31
CA GLU A 52 -7.84 4.80 4.93
C GLU A 52 -6.86 5.73 4.20
N GLN A 53 -5.57 5.64 4.54
CA GLN A 53 -4.53 6.48 3.93
C GLN A 53 -4.20 6.03 2.50
N LEU A 54 -4.17 4.71 2.24
CA LEU A 54 -4.04 4.17 0.89
C LEU A 54 -5.22 4.56 0.01
N GLN A 55 -6.45 4.45 0.53
CA GLN A 55 -7.65 4.87 -0.21
C GLN A 55 -7.59 6.34 -0.62
N MET A 56 -7.24 7.23 0.32
CA MET A 56 -7.15 8.67 0.04
C MET A 56 -6.10 8.98 -1.04
N ILE A 57 -4.93 8.35 -0.98
CA ILE A 57 -3.86 8.56 -1.95
C ILE A 57 -4.28 8.05 -3.34
N TYR A 58 -4.94 6.89 -3.40
CA TYR A 58 -5.48 6.33 -4.63
C TYR A 58 -6.53 7.25 -5.26
N ASP A 59 -7.54 7.68 -4.51
CA ASP A 59 -8.59 8.60 -4.99
C ASP A 59 -8.01 9.92 -5.54
N THR A 60 -7.02 10.47 -4.82
CA THR A 60 -6.31 11.67 -5.29
C THR A 60 -5.54 11.40 -6.58
N ALA A 61 -4.89 10.24 -6.69
CA ALA A 61 -4.16 9.85 -7.88
C ALA A 61 -5.10 9.64 -9.08
N VAL A 62 -6.27 9.02 -8.89
CA VAL A 62 -7.31 8.88 -9.92
C VAL A 62 -7.76 10.26 -10.41
N THR A 63 -8.12 11.15 -9.48
CA THR A 63 -8.57 12.51 -9.80
C THR A 63 -7.49 13.32 -10.53
N ARG A 64 -6.21 13.11 -10.21
CA ARG A 64 -5.08 13.85 -10.80
C ARG A 64 -4.56 13.26 -12.10
N SER A 65 -4.57 11.94 -12.25
CA SER A 65 -4.08 11.25 -13.44
C SER A 65 -5.13 11.16 -14.54
N GLY A 66 -6.41 11.22 -14.18
CA GLY A 66 -7.54 11.02 -15.09
C GLY A 66 -8.68 12.00 -14.86
N GLY A 67 -8.38 13.23 -14.40
CA GLY A 67 -9.33 14.34 -14.49
C GLY A 67 -9.55 14.70 -15.96
N GLY A 68 -10.40 13.95 -16.65
CA GLY A 68 -10.73 14.15 -18.06
C GLY A 68 -11.47 12.95 -18.65
N GLU A 69 -12.77 12.86 -18.35
CA GLU A 69 -13.72 12.72 -19.45
C GLU A 69 -13.62 13.95 -20.37
#